data_AF-A0A8S2RAX8-F1
#
_entry.id   AF-A0A8S2RAX8-F1
#
_cell.length_a   1.000
_cell.length_b   1.000
_cell.length_c   1.000
_cell.angle_alpha   90.00
_cell.angle_beta   90.00
_cell.angle_gamma   90.00
#
_symmetry.space_group_name_H-M   'P 1'
#
loop_
_entity.id
_entity.type
_entity.pdbx_description
1 polymer ?
#
loop_
_entity_poly.entity_id
_entity_poly.type
_entity_poly.pdbx_seq_one_letter_code
_entity_poly.pdbx_strand_id
1 'polypeptide(L)' 'VVLDNTALNRIATERLKKATPTLAELNQLVSTIMSGSTSTLRYPGYMNNDLISLISSLIPTPRL' A
#
# COMPACT_ATOMS: atom_id res chain seq x y z
N VAL A 1 5.54 4.27 4.54
CA VAL A 1 5.10 3.58 3.30
C VAL A 1 5.85 4.19 2.15
N VAL A 2 6.63 3.41 1.39
CA VAL A 2 7.37 3.88 0.22
C VAL A 2 6.59 3.45 -1.03
N LEU A 3 6.35 4.38 -1.95
CA LEU A 3 5.70 4.11 -3.23
C LEU A 3 6.69 4.42 -4.34
N ASP A 4 7.09 3.39 -5.09
CA ASP A 4 7.99 3.54 -6.25
C ASP A 4 7.19 3.61 -7.54
N ASN A 5 7.24 4.77 -8.21
CA ASN A 5 6.56 5.00 -9.47
C ASN A 5 7.05 4.09 -10.61
N THR A 6 8.29 3.62 -10.56
CA THR A 6 8.84 2.68 -11.56
C THR A 6 8.16 1.33 -11.42
N ALA A 7 8.06 0.83 -10.19
CA ALA A 7 7.37 -0.42 -9.88
C ALA A 7 5.86 -0.33 -10.16
N LEU A 8 5.22 0.81 -9.83
CA LEU A 8 3.79 1.03 -10.11
C LEU A 8 3.50 1.04 -11.61
N ASN A 9 4.34 1.71 -12.42
CA ASN A 9 4.23 1.68 -13.88
C ASN A 9 4.40 0.25 -14.43
N ARG A 10 5.38 -0.50 -13.93
CA ARG A 10 5.58 -1.90 -14.33
C ARG A 10 4.35 -2.76 -14.02
N ILE A 11 3.75 -2.62 -12.85
CA ILE A 11 2.52 -3.34 -12.47
C ILE A 11 1.37 -2.94 -13.41
N ALA A 12 1.21 -1.65 -13.73
CA ALA A 12 0.16 -1.19 -14.62
C ALA A 12 0.32 -1.70 -16.06
N THR A 13 1.56 -1.79 -16.56
CA THR A 13 1.83 -2.29 -17.91
C THR A 13 1.75 -3.82 -17.99
N GLU A 14 2.32 -4.55 -17.02
CA GLU A 14 2.38 -6.02 -17.05
C GLU A 14 1.09 -6.70 -16.58
N ARG A 15 0.41 -6.16 -15.56
CA ARG A 15 -0.78 -6.77 -14.95
C ARG A 15 -2.09 -6.16 -15.45
N LEU A 16 -2.13 -4.83 -15.57
CA LEU A 16 -3.34 -4.13 -16.04
C LEU A 16 -3.36 -3.96 -17.57
N LYS A 17 -2.30 -4.41 -18.28
CA LYS A 17 -2.17 -4.38 -19.75
C LYS A 17 -2.35 -2.98 -20.36
N LYS A 18 -2.01 -1.93 -19.60
CA LYS A 18 -2.05 -0.53 -20.05
C LYS A 18 -0.68 -0.17 -20.63
N ALA A 19 -0.61 0.02 -21.95
CA ALA A 19 0.65 0.34 -22.63
C ALA A 19 1.25 1.68 -22.17
N THR A 20 0.39 2.66 -21.87
CA THR A 20 0.77 3.97 -21.31
C THR A 20 -0.15 4.29 -20.13
N PRO A 21 0.19 3.87 -18.90
CA PRO A 21 -0.63 4.16 -17.73
C PRO A 21 -0.64 5.67 -17.45
N THR A 22 -1.83 6.21 -17.19
CA THR A 22 -2.01 7.61 -16.80
C THR A 22 -1.82 7.79 -15.30
N LEU A 23 -1.50 9.02 -14.88
CA LEU A 23 -1.31 9.34 -13.46
C LEU A 23 -2.59 9.08 -12.64
N ALA A 24 -3.77 9.24 -13.24
CA ALA A 24 -5.05 8.89 -12.62
C ALA A 24 -5.16 7.38 -12.33
N GLU A 25 -4.70 6.52 -13.24
CA GLU A 25 -4.74 5.06 -13.06
C GLU A 25 -3.72 4.59 -12.03
N LEU A 26 -2.53 5.20 -12.02
CA LEU A 26 -1.55 4.95 -10.95
C LEU A 26 -2.10 5.36 -9.58
N ASN A 27 -2.79 6.49 -9.51
CA ASN A 27 -3.43 6.96 -8.28
C ASN A 27 -4.54 6.02 -7.78
N GLN A 28 -5.26 5.32 -8.67
CA GLN A 28 -6.21 4.27 -8.27
C GLN A 28 -5.52 3.08 -7.61
N LEU A 29 -4.35 2.70 -8.10
CA LEU A 29 -3.55 1.63 -7.50
C LEU A 29 -3.04 2.05 -6.11
N VAL A 30 -2.54 3.28 -6.01
CA VAL A 30 -2.06 3.87 -4.76
C VAL A 30 -3.17 4.00 -3.72
N SER A 31 -4.36 4.48 -4.11
CA SER A 31 -5.51 4.61 -3.20
C SER A 31 -5.96 3.25 -2.64
N THR A 32 -5.94 2.21 -3.49
CA THR A 32 -6.26 0.83 -3.09
C THR A 32 -5.26 0.31 -2.06
N ILE A 33 -3.96 0.53 -2.28
CA ILE A 33 -2.91 0.13 -1.33
C ILE A 33 -3.08 0.86 0.00
N MET A 34 -3.27 2.19 -0.01
CA MET A 34 -3.46 2.97 1.22
C MET A 34 -4.72 2.55 2.00
N SER A 35 -5.81 2.27 1.28
CA SER A 35 -7.03 1.72 1.88
C SER A 35 -6.74 0.35 2.52
N GLY A 36 -6.08 -0.55 1.80
CA GLY A 36 -5.71 -1.87 2.33
C GLY A 36 -4.82 -1.80 3.57
N SER A 37 -3.81 -0.93 3.58
CA SER A 37 -2.89 -0.75 4.70
C SER A 37 -3.55 -0.22 5.97
N THR A 38 -4.69 0.47 5.85
CA THR A 38 -5.45 1.00 6.99
C THR A 38 -6.69 0.16 7.32
N SER A 39 -6.90 -0.97 6.64
CA SER A 39 -8.09 -1.80 6.82
C SER A 39 -8.25 -2.34 8.25
N THR A 40 -7.15 -2.76 8.90
CA THR A 40 -7.17 -3.25 10.30
C THR A 40 -7.49 -2.17 11.33
N LEU A 41 -7.29 -0.89 10.98
CA LEU A 41 -7.64 0.24 11.84
C LEU A 41 -9.11 0.67 11.65
N ARG A 42 -9.68 0.42 10.46
CA ARG A 42 -11.04 0.86 10.09
C ARG A 42 -12.11 -0.19 10.33
N TYR A 43 -11.75 -1.47 10.29
CA TYR A 43 -12.67 -2.57 10.48
C TYR A 43 -12.21 -3.44 11.66
N PRO A 44 -13.13 -3.90 12.52
CA PRO A 44 -12.78 -4.72 13.66
C PRO A 44 -12.18 -6.05 13.20
N GLY A 45 -10.91 -6.28 13.51
CA GLY A 45 -10.21 -7.55 13.36
C GLY A 45 -9.76 -8.11 14.71
N TYR A 46 -9.11 -9.28 14.72
CA TYR A 46 -8.59 -9.90 15.94
C TYR A 46 -7.08 -9.64 16.16
N MET A 47 -6.37 -9.11 15.17
CA MET A 47 -4.91 -8.87 15.22
C MET A 47 -4.58 -7.49 14.64
N ASN A 48 -3.65 -6.76 15.28
CA ASN A 48 -3.08 -5.48 14.81
C ASN A 48 -4.11 -4.36 14.51
N ASN A 49 -5.12 -4.20 15.38
CA ASN A 49 -6.13 -3.13 15.27
C ASN A 49 -5.66 -1.76 15.76
N ASP A 50 -4.52 -1.71 16.44
CA ASP A 50 -3.91 -0.46 16.91
C ASP A 50 -2.69 -0.12 16.06
N LEU A 51 -2.54 1.17 15.75
CA LEU A 51 -1.41 1.67 14.97
C LEU A 51 -0.06 1.32 15.62
N ILE A 52 0.00 1.37 16.96
CA ILE A 52 1.20 1.01 17.73
C ILE A 52 1.56 -0.47 17.55
N SER A 53 0.57 -1.37 17.64
CA SER A 53 0.75 -2.81 17.47
C SER A 53 1.14 -3.19 16.04
N LEU A 54 0.58 -2.48 15.05
CA LEU A 54 0.94 -2.64 13.64
C LEU A 54 2.37 -2.16 13.36
N ILE A 55 2.79 -1.03 13.95
CA ILE A 55 4.16 -0.53 13.80
C ILE A 55 5.16 -1.43 14.53
N SER A 56 4.86 -1.88 15.76
CA SER A 56 5.79 -2.71 16.54
C SER A 56 6.05 -4.08 15.90
N SER A 57 5.03 -4.64 15.23
CA SER A 57 5.18 -5.91 14.49
C SER A 57 5.97 -5.77 13.19
N LEU A 58 5.95 -4.60 12.55
CA LEU A 58 6.61 -4.35 11.26
C LEU A 58 8.00 -3.70 11.38
N ILE A 59 8.25 -2.95 12.46
CA ILE A 59 9.51 -2.22 12.69
C ILE A 59 10.10 -2.69 14.02
N PRO A 60 10.92 -3.76 14.02
CA PRO A 60 11.53 -4.31 15.22
C PRO A 60 12.66 -3.42 15.77
N THR A 61 13.21 -2.50 14.96
CA THR A 61 14.23 -1.53 15.39
C THR A 61 13.91 -0.13 14.85
N PRO A 62 13.96 0.92 15.68
CA PRO A 62 13.47 2.26 15.33
C PRO A 62 14.37 3.05 14.35
N ARG A 63 15.44 2.45 13.82
CA ARG A 63 16.41 3.12 12.93
C ARG A 63 16.33 2.66 11.46
N LEU A 64 15.37 1.81 11.12
CA LEU A 64 15.11 1.35 9.74
C LEU A 64 14.24 2.34 8.97
#